data_AF-A0A932B8S3-F1
#
_entry.id   AF-A0A932B8S3-F1
#
_cell.length_a   1.000
_cell.length_b   1.000
_cell.length_c   1.000
_cell.angle_alpha   90.00
_cell.angle_beta   90.00
_cell.angle_gamma   90.00
#
_symmetry.space_group_name_H-M   'P 1'
#
loop_
_entity.id
_entity.type
_entity.pdbx_description
1 polymer ?
#
loop_
_entity_poly.entity_id
_entity_poly.type
_entity_poly.pdbx_seq_one_letter_code
_entity_poly.pdbx_strand_id
1 'polypeptide(L)'
;MRDDSVVAAFHMDDIRQAMLKCLDEECAGHFPQVERRILMATNVPALWFLRPELLMAVATRCGEQAAHQMVNEISAMFEGLLPKSLNSRPSRLQR
;
A
#
# COMPACT_ATOMS: atom_id res chain seq x y z
N MET A 1 7.19 -19.62 -22.57
CA MET A 1 6.16 -19.27 -21.57
C MET A 1 6.83 -18.28 -20.63
N ARG A 2 6.53 -16.99 -20.78
CA ARG A 2 7.16 -15.91 -20.01
C ARG A 2 6.61 -16.01 -18.59
N ASP A 3 7.47 -15.94 -17.60
CA ASP A 3 7.11 -16.20 -16.21
C ASP A 3 6.31 -15.02 -15.63
N ASP A 4 5.00 -15.01 -15.86
CA ASP A 4 4.07 -14.00 -15.32
C ASP A 4 4.08 -13.95 -13.79
N SER A 5 4.51 -15.04 -13.12
CA SER A 5 4.64 -15.11 -11.65
C SER A 5 5.84 -14.29 -11.15
N VAL A 6 6.98 -14.35 -11.86
CA VAL A 6 8.16 -13.54 -11.55
C VAL A 6 7.88 -12.05 -11.79
N VAL A 7 7.19 -11.71 -12.89
CA VAL A 7 6.76 -10.32 -13.14
C VAL A 7 5.84 -9.82 -12.04
N ALA A 8 4.84 -10.60 -11.62
CA ALA A 8 3.96 -10.25 -10.51
C ALA A 8 4.70 -10.08 -9.17
N ALA A 9 5.72 -10.91 -8.90
CA ALA A 9 6.56 -10.79 -7.72
C ALA A 9 7.36 -9.48 -7.71
N PHE A 10 7.95 -9.09 -8.84
CA PHE A 10 8.63 -7.79 -8.96
C PHE A 10 7.70 -6.61 -8.68
N HIS A 11 6.49 -6.63 -9.23
CA HIS A 11 5.50 -5.57 -8.97
C HIS A 11 5.08 -5.54 -7.50
N MET A 12 4.93 -6.69 -6.86
CA MET A 12 4.65 -6.76 -5.41
C MET A 12 5.79 -6.17 -4.58
N ASP A 13 7.04 -6.49 -4.94
CA ASP A 13 8.22 -5.96 -4.25
C ASP A 13 8.34 -4.44 -4.42
N ASP A 14 8.06 -3.91 -5.61
CA ASP A 14 8.04 -2.46 -5.87
C ASP A 14 6.99 -1.74 -5.00
N ILE A 15 5.78 -2.30 -4.91
CA ILE A 15 4.72 -1.76 -4.05
C ILE A 15 5.15 -1.81 -2.59
N ARG A 16 5.72 -2.93 -2.13
CA ARG A 16 6.20 -3.07 -0.76
C ARG A 16 7.24 -2.00 -0.43
N GLN A 17 8.20 -1.80 -1.32
CA GLN A 17 9.23 -0.77 -1.14
C GLN A 17 8.64 0.64 -1.14
N ALA A 18 7.65 0.93 -1.99
CA ALA A 18 6.96 2.21 -1.96
C ALA A 18 6.23 2.46 -0.63
N MET A 19 5.52 1.46 -0.11
CA MET A 19 4.84 1.55 1.19
C MET A 19 5.83 1.76 2.34
N LEU A 20 6.97 1.06 2.33
CA LEU A 20 8.02 1.23 3.34
C LEU A 20 8.68 2.61 3.23
N LYS A 21 8.91 3.15 2.03
CA LYS A 21 9.45 4.52 1.87
C LYS A 21 8.52 5.59 2.41
N CYS A 22 7.20 5.38 2.36
CA CYS A 22 6.24 6.29 3.00
C CYS A 22 6.31 6.22 4.53
N LEU A 23 6.54 5.02 5.08
CA LEU A 23 6.92 4.80 6.47
C LEU A 23 8.41 5.11 6.66
N ASP A 24 8.75 6.38 6.53
CA ASP A 24 10.07 6.90 6.90
C ASP A 24 10.48 6.43 8.32
N GLU A 25 11.77 6.51 8.67
CA GLU A 25 12.32 5.96 9.92
C GLU A 25 11.53 6.42 11.16
N GLU A 26 11.07 7.68 11.17
CA GLU A 26 10.25 8.24 12.23
C GLU A 26 8.85 7.61 12.34
N CYS A 27 8.20 7.29 11.21
CA CYS A 27 6.91 6.60 11.18
C CYS A 27 7.06 5.11 11.52
N ALA A 28 8.12 4.46 11.04
CA ALA A 28 8.41 3.06 11.34
C ALA A 28 8.58 2.84 12.85
N GLY A 29 9.27 3.76 13.54
CA GLY A 29 9.44 3.71 15.01
C GLY A 29 8.14 3.84 15.81
N HIS A 30 7.18 4.63 15.32
CA HIS A 30 5.87 4.82 15.99
C HIS A 30 4.84 3.72 15.63
N PHE A 31 4.99 3.09 14.46
CA PHE A 31 4.06 2.08 13.95
C PHE A 31 4.77 0.78 13.51
N PRO A 32 5.56 0.14 14.40
CA PRO A 32 6.33 -1.05 14.06
C PRO A 32 5.45 -2.23 13.58
N GLN A 33 4.19 -2.27 14.02
CA GLN A 33 3.21 -3.25 13.56
C GLN A 33 2.82 -3.07 12.09
N VAL A 34 2.75 -1.84 11.58
CA VAL A 34 2.37 -1.55 10.19
C VAL A 34 3.54 -1.90 9.26
N GLU A 35 4.75 -1.46 9.63
CA GLU A 35 5.99 -1.81 8.94
C GLU A 35 6.16 -3.34 8.84
N ARG A 36 6.04 -4.05 9.97
CA ARG A 36 6.15 -5.51 10.00
C ARG A 36 5.09 -6.18 9.11
N ARG A 37 3.85 -5.69 9.10
CA ARG A 37 2.79 -6.25 8.25
C ARG A 37 3.08 -6.05 6.77
N ILE A 38 3.66 -4.92 6.38
CA ILE A 38 4.09 -4.66 5.00
C ILE A 38 5.24 -5.60 4.61
N LEU A 39 6.24 -5.77 5.48
CA LEU A 39 7.36 -6.70 5.26
C LEU A 39 6.90 -8.16 5.11
N MET A 40 5.92 -8.58 5.91
CA MET A 40 5.43 -9.97 5.94
C MET A 40 4.30 -10.25 4.93
N ALA A 41 3.82 -9.26 4.19
CA ALA A 41 2.75 -9.45 3.21
C ALA A 41 3.24 -10.36 2.06
N THR A 42 2.54 -11.46 1.85
CA THR A 42 2.93 -12.52 0.88
C THR A 42 2.24 -12.41 -0.47
N ASN A 43 1.31 -11.46 -0.64
CA ASN A 43 0.58 -11.26 -1.89
C ASN A 43 0.10 -9.81 -2.04
N VAL A 44 -0.23 -9.43 -3.28
CA VAL A 44 -0.69 -8.08 -3.63
C VAL A 44 -1.97 -7.69 -2.88
N PRO A 45 -3.02 -8.53 -2.75
CA PRO A 45 -4.19 -8.19 -1.94
C PRO A 45 -3.88 -7.84 -0.48
N ALA A 46 -2.93 -8.53 0.16
CA ALA A 46 -2.52 -8.24 1.53
C ALA A 46 -1.94 -6.82 1.65
N LEU A 47 -1.09 -6.40 0.71
CA LEU A 47 -0.58 -5.02 0.65
C LEU A 47 -1.72 -4.01 0.41
N TRP A 48 -2.70 -4.34 -0.44
CA TRP A 48 -3.84 -3.47 -0.73
C TRP A 48 -4.68 -3.17 0.52
N PHE A 49 -4.87 -4.16 1.39
CA PHE A 49 -5.61 -4.00 2.64
C PHE A 49 -4.82 -3.26 3.73
N LEU A 50 -3.50 -3.11 3.59
CA LEU A 50 -2.68 -2.33 4.51
C LEU A 50 -2.69 -0.83 4.21
N ARG A 51 -3.23 -0.40 3.06
CA ARG A 51 -3.27 1.03 2.70
C ARG A 51 -3.99 1.93 3.72
N PRO A 52 -5.13 1.55 4.33
CA PRO A 52 -5.76 2.36 5.38
C PRO A 52 -4.88 2.47 6.63
N GLU A 53 -4.20 1.39 7.02
CA GLU A 53 -3.26 1.40 8.16
C GLU A 53 -2.04 2.29 7.86
N LEU A 54 -1.50 2.20 6.63
CA LEU A 54 -0.45 3.07 6.13
C LEU A 54 -0.90 4.55 6.14
N LEU A 55 -2.10 4.84 5.66
CA LEU A 55 -2.66 6.18 5.64
C LEU A 55 -2.69 6.77 7.05
N MET A 56 -3.24 6.04 8.02
CA MET A 56 -3.29 6.52 9.40
C MET A 56 -1.88 6.78 9.95
N ALA A 57 -0.93 5.87 9.72
CA ALA A 57 0.45 6.02 10.19
C ALA A 57 1.20 7.21 9.56
N VAL A 58 0.92 7.51 8.29
CA VAL A 58 1.54 8.65 7.59
C VAL A 58 0.84 9.97 7.95
N ALA A 59 -0.49 9.93 8.14
CA ALA A 59 -1.29 11.10 8.51
C ALA A 59 -0.90 11.69 9.87
N THR A 60 -0.44 10.87 10.82
CA THR A 60 0.07 11.37 12.11
C THR A 60 1.32 12.23 11.96
N ARG A 61 2.08 12.08 10.86
CA ARG A 61 3.32 12.84 10.59
C ARG A 61 3.07 14.06 9.72
N CYS A 62 2.44 13.89 8.56
CA CYS A 62 2.31 14.96 7.55
C CYS A 62 0.90 15.55 7.43
N GLY A 63 -0.05 15.10 8.26
CA GLY A 63 -1.46 15.45 8.16
C GLY A 63 -2.20 14.65 7.09
N GLU A 64 -3.53 14.68 7.20
CA GLU A 64 -4.44 13.85 6.41
C GLU A 64 -4.29 14.11 4.90
N GLN A 65 -4.30 15.37 4.47
CA GLN A 65 -4.27 15.71 3.04
C GLN A 65 -3.02 15.18 2.33
N ALA A 66 -1.84 15.35 2.91
CA ALA A 66 -0.59 14.85 2.35
C ALA A 66 -0.53 13.32 2.36
N ALA A 67 -1.04 12.69 3.43
CA ALA A 67 -1.10 11.23 3.54
C ALA A 67 -2.01 10.61 2.47
N HIS A 68 -3.18 11.22 2.20
CA HIS A 68 -4.08 10.78 1.12
C HIS A 68 -3.40 10.86 -0.24
N GLN A 69 -2.65 11.92 -0.53
CA GLN A 69 -1.92 12.04 -1.79
C GLN A 69 -0.89 10.91 -1.95
N MET A 70 -0.05 10.67 -0.93
CA MET A 70 0.96 9.60 -0.97
C MET A 70 0.33 8.21 -1.12
N VAL A 71 -0.75 7.93 -0.38
CA VAL A 71 -1.43 6.62 -0.45
C VAL A 71 -2.18 6.45 -1.77
N ASN A 72 -2.67 7.51 -2.41
CA ASN A 72 -3.27 7.45 -3.74
C ASN A 72 -2.24 7.09 -4.81
N GLU A 73 -1.03 7.65 -4.75
CA GLU A 73 0.07 7.29 -5.64
C GLU A 73 0.44 5.80 -5.50
N ILE A 74 0.53 5.30 -4.26
CA ILE A 74 0.73 3.87 -3.98
C ILE A 74 -0.46 3.05 -4.51
N SER A 75 -1.69 3.53 -4.36
CA SER A 75 -2.90 2.82 -4.80
C SER A 75 -2.92 2.61 -6.31
N ALA A 76 -2.39 3.55 -7.09
CA ALA A 76 -2.27 3.42 -8.54
C ALA A 76 -1.32 2.28 -8.96
N MET A 77 -0.33 1.93 -8.14
CA MET A 77 0.57 0.79 -8.41
C MET A 77 -0.14 -0.56 -8.38
N PHE A 78 -1.34 -0.65 -7.79
CA PHE A 78 -2.14 -1.88 -7.76
C PHE A 78 -2.99 -2.08 -9.02
N GLU A 79 -3.05 -1.10 -9.92
CA GLU A 79 -3.82 -1.18 -11.16
C GLU A 79 -3.34 -2.36 -12.02
N GLY A 80 -4.30 -3.19 -12.46
CA GLY A 80 -4.00 -4.40 -13.24
C GLY A 80 -3.50 -5.60 -12.43
N LEU A 81 -3.16 -5.45 -11.15
CA LEU A 81 -2.68 -6.53 -10.28
C LEU A 81 -3.77 -7.14 -9.40
N LEU A 82 -4.87 -6.41 -9.19
CA LEU A 82 -5.99 -6.85 -8.35
C LEU A 82 -7.04 -7.61 -9.16
N PRO A 83 -7.65 -8.66 -8.57
CA PRO A 83 -8.83 -9.29 -9.15
C PRO A 83 -9.95 -8.25 -9.30
N LYS A 84 -10.76 -8.38 -10.36
CA LYS A 84 -11.86 -7.45 -10.68
C LYS A 84 -12.84 -7.23 -9.51
N SER A 85 -12.95 -8.20 -8.60
CA SER A 85 -13.75 -8.11 -7.38
C SER A 85 -13.22 -7.09 -6.35
N LEU A 86 -11.90 -6.87 -6.30
CA LEU A 86 -11.26 -5.89 -5.41
C LEU A 86 -11.18 -4.49 -6.04
N ASN A 87 -11.16 -4.38 -7.38
CA ASN A 87 -11.34 -3.10 -8.08
C ASN A 87 -12.76 -2.52 -7.91
N SER A 88 -13.75 -3.36 -7.55
CA SER A 88 -15.12 -2.92 -7.27
C SER A 88 -15.30 -2.47 -5.82
N ARG A 89 -14.68 -1.35 -5.45
CA ARG A 89 -15.29 -0.36 -4.53
C ARG A 89 -14.47 0.93 -4.51
N PRO A 90 -14.74 1.87 -5.43
CA PRO A 90 -14.56 3.28 -5.10
C PRO A 90 -15.38 3.60 -3.84
N SER A 91 -14.73 4.25 -2.88
CA SER A 91 -15.33 4.67 -1.62
C SER A 91 -16.63 5.46 -1.86
N ARG A 92 -17.74 5.00 -1.27
CA ARG A 92 -19.01 5.77 -1.19
C ARG A 92 -18.98 6.78 -0.04
N LEU A 93 -17.86 7.50 0.12
CA LEU A 93 -17.75 8.63 1.03
C LEU A 93 -17.28 9.85 0.25
N GLN A 94 -18.11 10.25 -0.72
CA GLN A 94 -18.27 11.67 -1.05
C GLN A 94 -19.62 12.08 -0.44
N ARG A 95 -19.57 12.79 0.69
CA ARG A 95 -20.70 13.54 1.21
C ARG A 95 -20.22 14.78 1.90
#